data_AF-A0A1E3BB05-F1
#
_entry.id   AF-A0A1E3BB05-F1
#
_cell.length_a   1.000
_cell.length_b   1.000
_cell.length_c   1.000
_cell.angle_alpha   90.00
_cell.angle_beta   90.00
_cell.angle_gamma   90.00
#
_symmetry.space_group_name_H-M   'P 1'
#
loop_
_entity.id
_entity.type
_entity.pdbx_description
1 polymer ?
#
loop_
_entity_poly.entity_id
_entity_poly.type
_entity_poly.pdbx_seq_one_letter_code
_entity_poly.pdbx_strand_id
1 'polypeptide(L)'
;MEHNGNLEWPLPEVHMPSDIDDMELYGYEIHNGNEPSDEMVQRVKKAFEQSPKYRTESLLFCRGGEECSNLVIPEEVRSYSQPQAALSKSIGQIKQRIEGILGRKLKDLVRQGPVIVEFIKNSMEPPLRRGHPSRDNSVSIYCPLGESARWNNGLFEVYTTSHHQEDPEEFQNSPKQVHRLSLNPGQYLIVKGRLRIKPSPNGGAQIAWLGYSIKPMHEDIDSPEAFEFMQI
;
A
#
# COMPACT_ATOMS: atom_id res chain seq x y z
N MET A 1 0.50 47.08 37.26
CA MET A 1 0.15 45.66 37.40
C MET A 1 -0.85 45.35 36.31
N GLU A 2 -0.52 44.43 35.40
CA GLU A 2 -1.44 43.45 34.80
C GLU A 2 -0.64 42.64 33.77
N HIS A 3 -0.20 41.45 34.23
CA HIS A 3 0.37 40.40 33.40
C HIS A 3 -0.78 39.61 32.78
N ASN A 4 -0.94 39.68 31.47
CA ASN A 4 -1.77 38.73 30.74
C ASN A 4 -0.92 37.49 30.42
N GLY A 5 -0.96 36.51 31.32
CA GLY A 5 -0.46 35.17 31.09
C GLY A 5 -1.46 34.38 30.24
N ASN A 6 -1.06 34.03 29.03
CA ASN A 6 -1.74 33.00 28.24
C ASN A 6 -1.61 31.66 28.97
N LEU A 7 -2.71 31.18 29.58
CA LEU A 7 -2.83 29.78 29.96
C LEU A 7 -3.13 28.97 28.68
N GLU A 8 -2.08 28.40 28.09
CA GLU A 8 -2.25 27.25 27.20
C GLU A 8 -2.64 26.05 28.07
N TRP A 9 -3.90 25.63 27.97
CA TRP A 9 -4.33 24.35 28.52
C TRP A 9 -3.70 23.24 27.67
N PRO A 10 -2.92 22.31 28.26
CA PRO A 10 -2.43 21.17 27.50
C PRO A 10 -3.63 20.36 27.01
N LEU A 11 -3.69 20.12 25.70
CA LEU A 11 -4.66 19.20 25.11
C LEU A 11 -4.51 17.84 25.80
N PRO A 12 -5.62 17.18 26.18
CA PRO A 12 -5.54 15.89 26.84
C PRO A 12 -4.80 14.90 25.93
N GLU A 13 -3.71 14.32 26.44
CA GLU A 13 -3.08 13.16 25.82
C GLU A 13 -4.11 12.02 25.82
N VAL A 14 -4.72 11.78 24.66
CA VAL A 14 -5.55 10.60 24.45
C VAL A 14 -4.60 9.41 24.40
N HIS A 15 -4.41 8.75 25.54
CA HIS A 15 -3.85 7.40 25.59
C HIS A 15 -4.83 6.46 24.89
N MET A 16 -4.58 6.27 23.60
CA MET A 16 -5.21 5.22 22.80
C MET A 16 -4.79 3.86 23.37
N PRO A 17 -5.71 2.93 23.64
CA PRO A 17 -5.38 1.59 24.10
C PRO A 17 -4.41 0.91 23.13
N SER A 18 -3.34 0.32 23.65
CA SER A 18 -2.27 -0.37 22.90
C SER A 18 -2.70 -1.60 22.10
N ASP A 19 -3.99 -1.95 22.14
CA ASP A 19 -4.50 -3.26 21.71
C ASP A 19 -5.46 -3.17 20.52
N ILE A 20 -5.70 -1.97 19.96
CA ILE A 20 -6.51 -1.82 18.76
C ILE A 20 -5.64 -2.10 17.54
N ASP A 21 -6.04 -3.10 16.75
CA ASP A 21 -5.42 -3.41 15.47
C ASP A 21 -5.54 -2.21 14.50
N ASP A 22 -4.42 -1.60 14.13
CA ASP A 22 -4.32 -0.48 13.18
C ASP A 22 -5.09 -0.75 11.88
N MET A 23 -5.11 -2.00 11.41
CA MET A 23 -5.82 -2.40 10.22
C MET A 23 -7.34 -2.33 10.39
N GLU A 24 -7.84 -2.59 11.59
CA GLU A 24 -9.27 -2.47 11.88
C GLU A 24 -9.68 -1.01 12.09
N LEU A 25 -8.82 -0.25 12.76
CA LEU A 25 -9.06 1.16 13.05
C LEU A 25 -8.94 2.02 11.78
N TYR A 26 -7.84 1.92 11.06
CA TYR A 26 -7.52 2.81 9.95
C TYR A 26 -7.78 2.20 8.57
N GLY A 27 -7.85 0.87 8.47
CA GLY A 27 -7.99 0.15 7.20
C GLY A 27 -6.68 -0.04 6.44
N TYR A 28 -5.56 0.35 7.07
CA TYR A 28 -4.21 0.11 6.56
C TYR A 28 -3.24 -0.04 7.74
N GLU A 29 -2.06 -0.58 7.47
CA GLU A 29 -0.94 -0.56 8.40
C GLU A 29 0.39 -0.46 7.64
N ILE A 30 1.43 0.03 8.33
CA ILE A 30 2.80 0.07 7.80
C ILE A 30 3.63 -0.96 8.56
N HIS A 31 4.08 -1.98 7.84
CA HIS A 31 4.93 -3.01 8.37
C HIS A 31 6.40 -2.69 8.08
N ASN A 32 7.23 -2.73 9.12
CA ASN A 32 8.68 -2.68 8.95
C ASN A 32 9.17 -4.07 8.55
N GLY A 33 9.88 -4.14 7.43
CA GLY A 33 10.60 -5.33 7.04
C GLY A 33 12.07 -5.05 6.77
N ASN A 34 12.69 -5.91 5.99
CA ASN A 34 14.07 -5.67 5.57
C ASN A 34 14.10 -4.80 4.33
N GLU A 35 15.04 -3.87 4.33
CA GLU A 35 15.37 -3.10 3.16
C GLU A 35 15.86 -4.04 2.04
N PRO A 36 15.29 -3.93 0.82
CA PRO A 36 15.76 -4.73 -0.31
C PRO A 36 17.20 -4.33 -0.66
N SER A 37 18.01 -5.30 -1.08
CA SER A 37 19.37 -4.99 -1.54
C SER A 37 19.35 -4.11 -2.78
N ASP A 38 20.39 -3.28 -2.96
CA ASP A 38 20.55 -2.47 -4.18
C ASP A 38 20.46 -3.32 -5.45
N GLU A 39 21.05 -4.52 -5.44
CA GLU A 39 20.96 -5.45 -6.57
C GLU A 39 19.51 -5.83 -6.90
N MET A 40 18.70 -6.14 -5.89
CA MET A 40 17.27 -6.44 -6.09
C MET A 40 16.53 -5.23 -6.66
N VAL A 41 16.74 -4.05 -6.08
CA VAL A 41 16.12 -2.80 -6.56
C VAL A 41 16.51 -2.53 -8.01
N GLN A 42 17.78 -2.67 -8.38
CA GLN A 42 18.26 -2.47 -9.75
C GLN A 42 17.67 -3.49 -10.73
N ARG A 43 17.49 -4.75 -10.30
CA ARG A 43 16.80 -5.77 -11.12
C ARG A 43 15.36 -5.37 -11.41
N VAL A 44 14.60 -4.92 -10.42
CA VAL A 44 13.21 -4.46 -10.60
C VAL A 44 13.16 -3.21 -11.49
N LYS A 45 14.02 -2.22 -11.25
CA LYS A 45 14.11 -1.00 -12.08
C LYS A 45 14.43 -1.31 -13.54
N LYS A 46 15.41 -2.19 -13.78
CA LYS A 46 15.75 -2.66 -15.13
C LYS A 46 14.60 -3.39 -15.80
N ALA A 47 13.88 -4.25 -15.07
CA ALA A 47 12.70 -4.93 -15.59
C ALA A 47 11.60 -3.92 -15.98
N PHE A 48 11.37 -2.90 -15.15
CA PHE A 48 10.45 -1.81 -15.47
C PHE A 48 10.86 -1.07 -16.75
N GLU A 49 12.13 -0.66 -16.86
CA GLU A 49 12.65 0.05 -18.04
C GLU A 49 12.47 -0.74 -19.34
N GLN A 50 12.69 -2.05 -19.29
CA GLN A 50 12.67 -2.93 -20.46
C GLN A 50 11.26 -3.45 -20.83
N SER A 51 10.32 -3.41 -19.90
CA SER A 51 8.96 -3.93 -20.12
C SER A 51 8.08 -2.95 -20.92
N PRO A 52 7.11 -3.45 -21.71
CA PRO A 52 6.02 -2.64 -22.24
C PRO A 52 5.25 -1.99 -21.09
N LYS A 53 5.03 -0.67 -21.19
CA LYS A 53 4.38 0.12 -20.14
C LYS A 53 3.02 0.63 -20.61
N TYR A 54 2.10 0.66 -19.68
CA TYR A 54 0.80 1.32 -19.81
C TYR A 54 0.88 2.66 -19.11
N ARG A 55 0.21 3.65 -19.68
CA ARG A 55 0.25 5.03 -19.19
C ARG A 55 -1.17 5.55 -19.00
N THR A 56 -1.38 6.18 -17.86
CA THR A 56 -2.53 7.04 -17.56
C THR A 56 -2.03 8.47 -17.38
N GLU A 57 -2.91 9.38 -16.96
CA GLU A 57 -2.51 10.76 -16.67
C GLU A 57 -1.55 10.87 -15.47
N SER A 58 -1.69 10.00 -14.47
CA SER A 58 -0.92 10.07 -13.21
C SER A 58 0.00 8.88 -12.96
N LEU A 59 -0.06 7.83 -13.77
CA LEU A 59 0.69 6.58 -13.53
C LEU A 59 1.33 6.04 -14.82
N LEU A 60 2.54 5.50 -14.67
CA LEU A 60 3.19 4.63 -15.64
C LEU A 60 3.37 3.27 -14.97
N PHE A 61 2.94 2.18 -15.60
CA PHE A 61 3.01 0.88 -14.93
C PHE A 61 3.23 -0.26 -15.92
N CYS A 62 3.79 -1.36 -15.42
CA CYS A 62 3.94 -2.59 -16.17
C CYS A 62 3.83 -3.81 -15.25
N ARG A 63 3.53 -4.96 -15.84
CA ARG A 63 3.54 -6.22 -15.11
C ARG A 63 4.95 -6.50 -14.58
N GLY A 64 5.05 -6.80 -13.30
CA GLY A 64 6.29 -7.23 -12.67
C GLY A 64 6.50 -8.73 -12.85
N GLY A 65 7.76 -9.15 -12.83
CA GLY A 65 8.15 -10.55 -12.83
C GLY A 65 8.43 -11.11 -11.44
N GLU A 66 9.28 -12.14 -11.41
CA GLU A 66 9.74 -12.77 -10.18
C GLU A 66 10.57 -11.80 -9.33
N GLU A 67 11.34 -10.91 -9.95
CA GLU A 67 12.10 -9.86 -9.27
C GLU A 67 11.20 -8.92 -8.46
N CYS A 68 10.06 -8.51 -9.03
CA CYS A 68 9.09 -7.67 -8.34
C CYS A 68 8.35 -8.47 -7.25
N SER A 69 8.01 -9.73 -7.53
CA SER A 69 7.39 -10.65 -6.56
C SER A 69 8.28 -10.77 -5.32
N ASN A 70 9.56 -11.05 -5.54
CA ASN A 70 10.55 -11.25 -4.51
C ASN A 70 10.90 -9.98 -3.74
N LEU A 71 10.57 -8.80 -4.27
CA LEU A 71 10.70 -7.55 -3.52
C LEU A 71 9.54 -7.34 -2.54
N VAL A 72 8.31 -7.70 -2.92
CA VAL A 72 7.10 -7.46 -2.09
C VAL A 72 6.85 -8.60 -1.10
N ILE A 73 6.87 -9.84 -1.58
CA ILE A 73 6.80 -11.05 -0.76
C ILE A 73 7.80 -12.07 -1.33
N PRO A 74 9.03 -12.10 -0.80
CA PRO A 74 9.98 -13.14 -1.16
C PRO A 74 9.38 -14.54 -0.92
N GLU A 75 9.45 -15.39 -1.95
CA GLU A 75 9.25 -16.82 -1.74
C GLU A 75 10.42 -17.38 -0.92
N GLU A 76 10.20 -18.46 -0.18
CA GLU A 76 11.29 -19.10 0.57
C GLU A 76 12.36 -19.57 -0.41
N VAL A 77 13.45 -18.80 -0.51
CA VAL A 77 14.59 -19.12 -1.36
C VAL A 77 15.22 -20.41 -0.84
N ARG A 78 14.97 -21.52 -1.55
CA ARG A 78 15.58 -22.84 -1.28
C ARG A 78 17.06 -22.87 -1.71
N SER A 79 17.93 -22.14 -0.99
CA SER A 79 19.41 -22.02 -1.16
C SER A 79 19.83 -20.74 -1.91
N TYR A 80 20.81 -19.92 -1.51
CA TYR A 80 22.15 -20.17 -0.95
C TYR A 80 22.64 -18.99 -0.06
N SER A 81 23.38 -19.33 1.01
CA SER A 81 24.49 -18.59 1.65
C SER A 81 24.50 -17.04 1.63
N GLN A 82 23.66 -16.40 2.45
CA GLN A 82 23.86 -15.10 3.10
C GLN A 82 22.88 -15.02 4.30
N PRO A 83 22.97 -14.08 5.28
CA PRO A 83 22.35 -14.24 6.59
C PRO A 83 20.81 -14.25 6.55
N GLN A 84 20.24 -15.45 6.34
CA GLN A 84 18.84 -15.74 6.03
C GLN A 84 17.87 -15.48 7.20
N ALA A 85 18.36 -15.32 8.43
CA ALA A 85 17.51 -15.28 9.61
C ALA A 85 16.66 -14.01 9.73
N ALA A 86 17.22 -12.83 9.39
CA ALA A 86 16.49 -11.57 9.46
C ALA A 86 15.49 -11.41 8.31
N LEU A 87 15.89 -11.83 7.10
CA LEU A 87 15.06 -11.80 5.90
C LEU A 87 13.83 -12.72 6.05
N SER A 88 14.04 -13.97 6.45
CA SER A 88 12.96 -14.94 6.67
C SER A 88 11.96 -14.50 7.75
N LYS A 89 12.42 -13.81 8.80
CA LYS A 89 11.55 -13.33 9.89
C LYS A 89 10.57 -12.26 9.42
N SER A 90 11.04 -11.24 8.70
CA SER A 90 10.17 -10.18 8.17
C SER A 90 9.17 -10.70 7.12
N ILE A 91 9.62 -11.60 6.24
CA ILE A 91 8.75 -12.23 5.24
C ILE A 91 7.65 -13.05 5.93
N GLY A 92 8.04 -13.84 6.93
CA GLY A 92 7.11 -14.62 7.73
C GLY A 92 6.05 -13.73 8.38
N GLN A 93 6.44 -12.54 8.86
CA GLN A 93 5.52 -11.58 9.47
C GLN A 93 4.51 -11.02 8.46
N ILE A 94 4.94 -10.57 7.27
CA ILE A 94 4.02 -10.04 6.25
C ILE A 94 3.04 -11.14 5.81
N LYS A 95 3.53 -12.36 5.56
CA LYS A 95 2.68 -13.50 5.20
C LYS A 95 1.66 -13.80 6.30
N GLN A 96 2.12 -13.98 7.54
CA GLN A 96 1.24 -14.21 8.70
C GLN A 96 0.22 -13.11 8.87
N ARG A 97 0.61 -11.86 8.56
CA ARG A 97 -0.28 -10.73 8.69
C ARG A 97 -1.38 -10.73 7.65
N ILE A 98 -1.07 -10.99 6.38
CA ILE A 98 -2.09 -11.19 5.32
C ILE A 98 -3.03 -12.34 5.70
N GLU A 99 -2.49 -13.45 6.19
CA GLU A 99 -3.29 -14.59 6.64
C GLU A 99 -4.22 -14.22 7.81
N GLY A 100 -3.73 -13.41 8.74
CA GLY A 100 -4.51 -12.90 9.87
C GLY A 100 -5.64 -11.97 9.44
N ILE A 101 -5.37 -11.06 8.49
CA ILE A 101 -6.37 -10.11 7.98
C ILE A 101 -7.48 -10.85 7.20
N LEU A 102 -7.09 -11.82 6.36
CA LEU A 102 -8.03 -12.51 5.46
C LEU A 102 -8.59 -13.82 6.04
N GLY A 103 -8.11 -14.24 7.21
CA GLY A 103 -8.55 -15.47 7.90
C GLY A 103 -8.27 -16.76 7.11
N ARG A 104 -7.32 -16.76 6.17
CA ARG A 104 -6.99 -17.90 5.30
C ARG A 104 -5.49 -18.02 5.09
N LYS A 105 -5.03 -19.23 4.76
CA LYS A 105 -3.62 -19.45 4.39
C LYS A 105 -3.30 -18.81 3.06
N LEU A 106 -2.09 -18.29 2.91
CA LEU A 106 -1.66 -17.56 1.71
C LEU A 106 -1.81 -18.42 0.43
N LYS A 107 -1.56 -19.73 0.55
CA LYS A 107 -1.73 -20.71 -0.53
C LYS A 107 -3.18 -20.90 -1.02
N ASP A 108 -4.15 -20.52 -0.19
CA ASP A 108 -5.59 -20.64 -0.47
C ASP A 108 -6.18 -19.29 -0.94
N LEU A 109 -5.34 -18.26 -1.07
CA LEU A 109 -5.71 -16.94 -1.57
C LEU A 109 -5.37 -16.81 -3.05
N VAL A 110 -6.17 -16.00 -3.75
CA VAL A 110 -5.88 -15.57 -5.11
C VAL A 110 -4.89 -14.42 -5.04
N ARG A 111 -3.77 -14.57 -5.73
CA ARG A 111 -2.71 -13.56 -5.85
C ARG A 111 -2.92 -12.75 -7.13
N GLN A 112 -2.79 -11.43 -7.05
CA GLN A 112 -2.87 -10.50 -8.18
C GLN A 112 -1.60 -9.69 -8.35
N GLY A 113 -1.17 -9.49 -9.60
CA GLY A 113 0.13 -8.90 -9.92
C GLY A 113 1.28 -9.94 -9.91
N PRO A 114 2.52 -9.52 -9.64
CA PRO A 114 2.92 -8.19 -9.18
C PRO A 114 2.90 -7.14 -10.30
N VAL A 115 2.88 -5.87 -9.91
CA VAL A 115 2.92 -4.74 -10.83
C VAL A 115 3.92 -3.71 -10.33
N ILE A 116 4.68 -3.12 -11.24
CA ILE A 116 5.58 -2.00 -10.93
C ILE A 116 4.89 -0.72 -11.40
N VAL A 117 4.82 0.27 -10.53
CA VAL A 117 4.10 1.52 -10.74
C VAL A 117 5.02 2.70 -10.48
N GLU A 118 5.06 3.65 -11.40
CA GLU A 118 5.68 4.96 -11.24
C GLU A 118 4.59 6.04 -11.21
N PHE A 119 4.66 6.90 -10.20
CA PHE A 119 3.80 8.08 -10.14
C PHE A 119 4.35 9.15 -11.08
N ILE A 120 3.51 9.64 -11.99
CA ILE A 120 3.82 10.73 -12.91
C ILE A 120 3.15 12.00 -12.37
N LYS A 121 3.87 13.12 -12.46
CA LYS A 121 3.31 14.42 -12.11
C LYS A 121 2.11 14.73 -13.00
N ASN A 122 0.95 14.98 -12.38
CA ASN A 122 -0.28 15.40 -13.03
C ASN A 122 -0.74 16.76 -12.45
N SER A 123 -1.23 17.65 -13.31
CA SER A 123 -1.83 18.92 -12.89
C SER A 123 -3.29 18.79 -12.46
N MET A 124 -3.94 17.69 -12.86
CA MET A 124 -5.31 17.39 -12.47
C MET A 124 -5.36 16.65 -11.14
N GLU A 125 -6.39 16.91 -10.36
CA GLU A 125 -6.64 16.20 -9.12
C GLU A 125 -7.05 14.75 -9.44
N PRO A 126 -6.27 13.74 -9.02
CA PRO A 126 -6.59 12.38 -9.35
C PRO A 126 -7.84 11.90 -8.60
N PRO A 127 -8.61 10.98 -9.20
CA PRO A 127 -9.82 10.46 -8.59
C PRO A 127 -9.51 9.61 -7.36
N LEU A 128 -10.51 9.50 -6.47
CA LEU A 128 -10.50 8.51 -5.41
C LEU A 128 -10.61 7.11 -5.98
N ARG A 129 -9.85 6.20 -5.41
CA ARG A 129 -9.82 4.78 -5.76
C ARG A 129 -9.98 3.95 -4.50
N ARG A 130 -10.17 2.65 -4.67
CA ARG A 130 -10.15 1.64 -3.62
C ARG A 130 -8.73 1.08 -3.45
N GLY A 131 -8.44 0.64 -2.23
CA GLY A 131 -7.21 -0.07 -1.91
C GLY A 131 -7.05 -1.34 -2.74
N HIS A 132 -8.15 -2.01 -3.08
CA HIS A 132 -8.21 -3.19 -3.94
C HIS A 132 -9.63 -3.35 -4.52
N PRO A 133 -9.80 -3.76 -5.80
CA PRO A 133 -11.12 -3.87 -6.44
C PRO A 133 -12.10 -4.79 -5.70
N SER A 134 -11.64 -5.93 -5.19
CA SER A 134 -12.48 -6.92 -4.48
C SER A 134 -12.91 -6.57 -3.05
N ARG A 135 -12.69 -5.34 -2.59
CA ARG A 135 -13.27 -4.76 -1.36
C ARG A 135 -12.94 -5.58 -0.09
N ASP A 136 -13.90 -6.34 0.43
CA ASP A 136 -13.99 -6.77 1.84
C ASP A 136 -13.06 -7.93 2.18
N ASN A 137 -12.72 -8.71 1.16
CA ASN A 137 -11.95 -9.94 1.31
C ASN A 137 -10.66 -9.84 0.51
N SER A 138 -10.03 -8.67 0.56
CA SER A 138 -8.83 -8.39 -0.21
C SER A 138 -7.94 -7.36 0.47
N VAL A 139 -6.64 -7.49 0.19
CA VAL A 139 -5.62 -6.54 0.60
C VAL A 139 -4.69 -6.24 -0.55
N SER A 140 -4.17 -5.01 -0.58
CA SER A 140 -3.08 -4.59 -1.44
C SER A 140 -1.83 -4.32 -0.61
N ILE A 141 -0.68 -4.67 -1.16
CA ILE A 141 0.62 -4.46 -0.54
C ILE A 141 1.43 -3.57 -1.47
N TYR A 142 1.98 -2.50 -0.91
CA TYR A 142 2.81 -1.55 -1.63
C TYR A 142 4.18 -1.47 -0.98
N CYS A 143 5.23 -1.53 -1.81
CA CYS A 143 6.61 -1.41 -1.36
C CYS A 143 7.37 -0.41 -2.24
N PRO A 144 8.04 0.61 -1.68
CA PRO A 144 8.83 1.56 -2.46
C PRO A 144 10.07 0.94 -3.08
N LEU A 145 10.43 1.38 -4.29
CA LEU A 145 11.62 0.94 -5.02
C LEU A 145 12.84 1.83 -4.73
N GLY A 146 13.57 1.49 -3.68
CA GLY A 146 14.87 2.06 -3.33
C GLY A 146 14.85 3.45 -2.69
N GLU A 147 13.99 4.36 -3.14
CA GLU A 147 13.79 5.68 -2.48
C GLU A 147 12.49 5.72 -1.70
N SER A 148 12.40 6.57 -0.67
CA SER A 148 11.16 6.74 0.08
C SER A 148 10.02 7.27 -0.82
N ALA A 149 8.86 6.63 -0.75
CA ALA A 149 7.63 7.10 -1.39
C ALA A 149 6.80 7.92 -0.39
N ARG A 150 6.38 9.11 -0.79
CA ARG A 150 5.68 10.10 0.06
C ARG A 150 4.68 10.88 -0.76
N TRP A 151 3.73 11.54 -0.11
CA TRP A 151 2.78 12.40 -0.82
C TRP A 151 3.43 13.42 -1.78
N ASN A 152 4.60 13.97 -1.46
CA ASN A 152 5.24 15.01 -2.27
C ASN A 152 6.04 14.49 -3.49
N ASN A 153 6.38 13.20 -3.54
CA ASN A 153 7.07 12.60 -4.68
C ASN A 153 6.30 11.41 -5.27
N GLY A 154 5.12 11.08 -4.76
CA GLY A 154 4.31 9.94 -5.22
C GLY A 154 4.07 8.96 -4.07
N LEU A 155 2.79 8.74 -3.75
CA LEU A 155 2.22 7.66 -2.92
C LEU A 155 0.71 7.96 -2.82
N PHE A 156 0.13 7.87 -1.62
CA PHE A 156 -1.29 7.98 -1.37
C PHE A 156 -1.59 8.92 -0.20
N GLU A 157 -2.70 9.64 -0.35
CA GLU A 157 -3.55 10.05 0.77
C GLU A 157 -4.54 8.92 1.02
N VAL A 158 -4.74 8.56 2.28
CA VAL A 158 -5.72 7.55 2.68
C VAL A 158 -6.79 8.18 3.53
N TYR A 159 -8.04 7.81 3.26
CA TYR A 159 -9.20 8.28 3.99
C TYR A 159 -9.51 7.24 5.06
N THR A 160 -8.96 7.43 6.26
CA THR A 160 -9.03 6.43 7.32
C THR A 160 -10.46 6.16 7.71
N THR A 161 -10.73 4.94 8.19
CA THR A 161 -12.08 4.44 8.54
C THR A 161 -13.04 4.29 7.37
N SER A 162 -12.69 4.72 6.15
CA SER A 162 -13.58 4.63 4.99
C SER A 162 -13.88 3.20 4.53
N HIS A 163 -13.12 2.22 5.04
CA HIS A 163 -13.42 0.80 4.88
C HIS A 163 -14.63 0.33 5.71
N HIS A 164 -15.13 1.15 6.63
CA HIS A 164 -16.38 0.88 7.36
C HIS A 164 -17.62 1.40 6.62
N GLN A 165 -17.42 2.19 5.55
CA GLN A 165 -18.47 2.94 4.87
C GLN A 165 -18.82 2.27 3.53
N GLU A 166 -19.92 1.54 3.54
CA GLU A 166 -20.35 0.76 2.37
C GLU A 166 -20.89 1.67 1.27
N ASP A 167 -21.65 2.69 1.67
CA ASP A 167 -22.34 3.60 0.77
C ASP A 167 -21.44 4.79 0.39
N PRO A 168 -21.28 5.12 -0.90
CA PRO A 168 -20.69 6.39 -1.34
C PRO A 168 -21.28 7.63 -0.64
N GLU A 169 -22.58 7.67 -0.38
CA GLU A 169 -23.23 8.79 0.32
C GLU A 169 -22.77 8.89 1.78
N GLU A 170 -22.59 7.76 2.46
CA GLU A 170 -22.06 7.71 3.83
C GLU A 170 -20.64 8.29 3.88
N PHE A 171 -19.78 7.90 2.93
CA PHE A 171 -18.44 8.49 2.82
C PHE A 171 -18.50 10.00 2.56
N GLN A 172 -19.38 10.47 1.68
CA GLN A 172 -19.50 11.90 1.37
C GLN A 172 -19.96 12.72 2.57
N ASN A 173 -20.88 12.19 3.37
CA ASN A 173 -21.49 12.88 4.51
C ASN A 173 -20.71 12.75 5.82
N SER A 174 -19.75 11.83 5.89
CA SER A 174 -18.91 11.63 7.08
C SER A 174 -17.78 12.67 7.20
N PRO A 175 -17.33 12.97 8.44
CA PRO A 175 -16.06 13.64 8.66
C PRO A 175 -14.90 12.81 8.08
N LYS A 176 -14.07 13.44 7.25
CA LYS A 176 -12.93 12.77 6.63
C LYS A 176 -11.70 12.94 7.51
N GLN A 177 -11.14 11.84 7.98
CA GLN A 177 -9.78 11.81 8.52
C GLN A 177 -8.85 11.33 7.40
N VAL A 178 -7.88 12.17 7.06
CA VAL A 178 -6.99 11.93 5.91
C VAL A 178 -5.55 11.83 6.42
N HIS A 179 -4.90 10.71 6.10
CA HIS A 179 -3.48 10.52 6.38
C HIS A 179 -2.67 10.57 5.07
N ARG A 180 -1.64 11.41 5.05
CA ARG A 180 -0.62 11.40 3.99
C ARG A 180 0.45 10.40 4.36
N LEU A 181 0.57 9.34 3.59
CA LEU A 181 1.49 8.26 3.92
C LEU A 181 2.92 8.58 3.47
N SER A 182 3.88 7.95 4.18
CA SER A 182 5.30 7.92 3.84
C SER A 182 5.79 6.49 4.06
N LEU A 183 6.46 5.93 3.05
CA LEU A 183 7.12 4.63 3.13
C LEU A 183 8.59 4.81 2.83
N ASN A 184 9.42 4.42 3.77
CA ASN A 184 10.85 4.28 3.57
C ASN A 184 11.17 2.93 2.91
N PRO A 185 12.34 2.80 2.28
CA PRO A 185 12.85 1.50 1.83
C PRO A 185 12.76 0.45 2.96
N GLY A 186 12.28 -0.75 2.61
CA GLY A 186 12.04 -1.83 3.58
C GLY A 186 10.73 -1.71 4.37
N GLN A 187 9.92 -0.67 4.16
CA GLN A 187 8.57 -0.61 4.69
C GLN A 187 7.53 -1.10 3.67
N TYR A 188 6.47 -1.71 4.18
CA TYR A 188 5.38 -2.28 3.40
C TYR A 188 4.08 -1.67 3.88
N LEU A 189 3.33 -1.07 2.97
CA LEU A 189 1.99 -0.62 3.24
C LEU A 189 1.01 -1.72 2.88
N ILE A 190 0.26 -2.20 3.87
CA ILE A 190 -0.85 -3.14 3.64
C ILE A 190 -2.14 -2.35 3.76
N VAL A 191 -3.05 -2.51 2.79
CA VAL A 191 -4.29 -1.72 2.68
C VAL A 191 -5.48 -2.66 2.48
N LYS A 192 -6.53 -2.52 3.29
CA LYS A 192 -7.82 -3.22 3.05
C LYS A 192 -8.40 -2.78 1.72
N GLY A 193 -9.01 -3.72 0.99
CA GLY A 193 -9.53 -3.42 -0.33
C GLY A 193 -10.58 -2.32 -0.35
N ARG A 194 -11.46 -2.28 0.66
CA ARG A 194 -12.52 -1.27 0.77
C ARG A 194 -12.02 0.13 1.12
N LEU A 195 -10.80 0.28 1.63
CA LEU A 195 -10.28 1.60 2.01
C LEU A 195 -10.20 2.52 0.79
N ARG A 196 -10.70 3.75 0.92
CA ARG A 196 -10.56 4.77 -0.12
C ARG A 196 -9.19 5.42 -0.03
N ILE A 197 -8.48 5.40 -1.16
CA ILE A 197 -7.14 5.96 -1.29
C ILE A 197 -7.09 6.86 -2.53
N LYS A 198 -6.25 7.87 -2.46
CA LYS A 198 -6.06 8.84 -3.53
C LYS A 198 -4.60 8.89 -3.90
N PRO A 199 -4.22 8.65 -5.17
CA PRO A 199 -2.83 8.76 -5.56
C PRO A 199 -2.38 10.21 -5.52
N SER A 200 -1.10 10.44 -5.29
CA SER A 200 -0.54 11.78 -5.34
C SER A 200 -0.58 12.34 -6.75
N PRO A 201 -0.91 13.65 -6.92
CA PRO A 201 -0.67 14.35 -8.19
C PRO A 201 0.83 14.60 -8.44
N ASN A 202 1.69 14.40 -7.44
CA ASN A 202 3.13 14.50 -7.57
C ASN A 202 3.72 13.17 -8.06
N GLY A 203 4.75 13.27 -8.91
CA GLY A 203 5.45 12.11 -9.44
C GLY A 203 6.88 11.97 -8.94
N GLY A 204 7.49 10.84 -9.27
CA GLY A 204 8.89 10.50 -9.00
C GLY A 204 9.08 9.18 -8.26
N ALA A 205 8.15 8.80 -7.39
CA ALA A 205 8.22 7.57 -6.64
C ALA A 205 7.86 6.39 -7.54
N GLN A 206 8.61 5.31 -7.38
CA GLN A 206 8.32 4.01 -7.95
C GLN A 206 7.99 3.05 -6.82
N ILE A 207 6.93 2.27 -7.00
CA ILE A 207 6.48 1.27 -6.03
C ILE A 207 6.21 -0.05 -6.74
N ALA A 208 6.38 -1.14 -6.01
CA ALA A 208 5.86 -2.44 -6.38
C ALA A 208 4.51 -2.67 -5.67
N TRP A 209 3.58 -3.30 -6.38
CA TRP A 209 2.27 -3.68 -5.88
C TRP A 209 2.05 -5.18 -5.98
N LEU A 210 1.37 -5.74 -4.99
CA LEU A 210 0.84 -7.09 -5.01
C LEU A 210 -0.51 -7.15 -4.29
N GLY A 211 -1.50 -7.79 -4.92
CA GLY A 211 -2.84 -8.00 -4.36
C GLY A 211 -3.02 -9.43 -3.84
N TYR A 212 -3.85 -9.56 -2.81
CA TYR A 212 -4.40 -10.84 -2.37
C TYR A 212 -5.89 -10.72 -2.11
N SER A 213 -6.64 -11.75 -2.49
CA SER A 213 -8.07 -11.84 -2.17
C SER A 213 -8.53 -13.28 -2.00
N ILE A 214 -9.70 -13.46 -1.37
CA ILE A 214 -10.33 -14.78 -1.22
C ILE A 214 -10.89 -15.29 -2.56
N LYS A 215 -11.35 -14.39 -3.43
CA LYS A 215 -11.94 -14.70 -4.75
C LYS A 215 -11.24 -13.91 -5.85
N PRO A 216 -11.17 -14.41 -7.09
CA PRO A 216 -10.62 -13.62 -8.19
C PRO A 216 -11.40 -12.32 -8.40
N MET A 217 -10.73 -11.30 -8.94
CA MET A 217 -11.32 -9.96 -9.08
C MET A 217 -12.52 -9.94 -10.02
N HIS A 218 -12.53 -10.76 -11.07
CA HIS A 218 -13.61 -10.82 -12.07
C HIS A 218 -14.09 -9.41 -12.46
N GLU A 219 -15.39 -9.15 -12.39
CA GLU A 219 -16.03 -7.87 -12.77
C GLU A 219 -15.64 -6.71 -11.84
N ASP A 220 -15.11 -6.95 -10.63
CA ASP A 220 -14.68 -5.88 -9.73
C ASP A 220 -13.54 -5.04 -10.33
N ILE A 221 -12.77 -5.63 -11.26
CA ILE A 221 -11.63 -5.01 -11.93
C ILE A 221 -12.05 -3.85 -12.85
N ASP A 222 -13.27 -3.91 -13.36
CA ASP A 222 -13.84 -2.93 -14.29
C ASP A 222 -14.47 -1.74 -13.55
N SER A 223 -14.49 -1.79 -12.21
CA SER A 223 -14.97 -0.70 -11.39
C SER A 223 -14.16 0.58 -11.68
N PRO A 224 -14.81 1.74 -11.85
CA PRO A 224 -14.10 3.02 -11.95
C PRO A 224 -13.39 3.39 -10.65
N GLU A 225 -13.62 2.66 -9.56
CA GLU A 225 -12.89 2.84 -8.30
C GLU A 225 -11.63 1.97 -8.22
N ALA A 226 -11.38 1.07 -9.18
CA ALA A 226 -10.13 0.32 -9.25
C ALA A 226 -9.02 1.17 -9.87
N PHE A 227 -7.77 0.93 -9.46
CA PHE A 227 -6.63 1.47 -10.19
C PHE A 227 -6.43 0.71 -11.50
N GLU A 228 -6.06 1.44 -12.54
CA GLU A 228 -5.80 0.90 -13.88
C GLU A 228 -4.67 -0.13 -13.86
N PHE A 229 -3.68 0.04 -12.98
CA PHE A 229 -2.57 -0.92 -12.84
C PHE A 229 -3.00 -2.26 -12.22
N MET A 230 -4.15 -2.32 -11.56
CA MET A 230 -4.67 -3.58 -11.01
C MET A 230 -5.34 -4.45 -12.09
N GLN A 231 -5.46 -3.93 -13.31
CA GLN A 231 -6.15 -4.59 -14.42
C GLN A 231 -5.25 -5.51 -15.26
N ILE A 232 -3.94 -5.61 -14.95
CA ILE A 232 -2.92 -6.27 -15.80
C ILE A 232 -2.25 -7.52 -15.17
#